data_AF-A0A1Y1X7B0-F1
#
_entry.id   AF-A0A1Y1X7B0-F1
#
_cell.length_a   1.000
_cell.length_b   1.000
_cell.length_c   1.000
_cell.angle_alpha   90.00
_cell.angle_beta   90.00
_cell.angle_gamma   90.00
#
_symmetry.space_group_name_H-M   'P 1'
#
loop_
_entity.id
_entity.type
_entity.pdbx_description
1 polymer ?
#
loop_
_entity_poly.entity_id
_entity_poly.type
_entity_poly.pdbx_seq_one_letter_code
_entity_poly.pdbx_strand_id
1 'polypeptide(L)'
;MLNTLCHEDLNEINKNNMLISSMINKFKTVELANAVFTRETPILSFTQMIKQYEAKIDNAESINEWCSDATHSKISNVIDFISPDDVMILINAIYFKGSWLKTFNKEYTEKGIFMNYYKNKNIVDFMKMKDKIDYFEDEKIHFFKV
;
A
#
# COMPACT_ATOMS: atom_id res chain seq x y z
N MET A 1 -1.14 1.26 24.86
CA MET A 1 -2.25 2.22 24.94
C MET A 1 -2.66 2.50 23.51
N LEU A 2 -3.70 1.82 23.02
CA LEU A 2 -4.24 2.06 21.68
C LEU A 2 -5.07 3.33 21.78
N ASN A 3 -4.57 4.44 21.23
CA ASN A 3 -5.36 5.67 21.11
C ASN A 3 -6.46 5.40 20.09
N THR A 4 -7.70 5.33 20.55
CA THR A 4 -8.87 5.28 19.70
C THR A 4 -9.03 6.66 19.04
N LEU A 5 -8.76 6.76 17.75
CA LEU A 5 -9.03 7.95 16.95
C LEU A 5 -10.53 8.25 16.99
N CYS A 6 -10.93 9.50 17.28
CA CYS A 6 -12.34 9.85 17.29
C CYS A 6 -12.89 9.96 15.85
N HIS A 7 -14.21 9.95 15.69
CA HIS A 7 -14.85 9.99 14.37
C HIS A 7 -14.49 11.25 13.55
N GLU A 8 -14.25 12.39 14.20
CA GLU A 8 -13.86 13.64 13.53
C GLU A 8 -12.43 13.54 12.97
N ASP A 9 -11.48 12.99 13.75
CA ASP A 9 -10.10 12.74 13.31
C ASP A 9 -10.06 11.79 12.12
N LEU A 10 -10.90 10.75 12.14
CA LEU A 10 -11.02 9.78 11.05
C LEU A 10 -11.50 10.46 9.76
N ASN A 11 -12.54 11.30 9.82
CA ASN A 11 -13.04 12.01 8.65
C ASN A 11 -11.98 12.96 8.06
N GLU A 12 -11.23 13.65 8.90
CA GLU A 12 -10.13 14.50 8.46
C GLU A 12 -8.99 13.69 7.83
N ILE A 13 -8.59 12.57 8.45
CA ILE A 13 -7.60 11.65 7.90
C ILE A 13 -8.06 11.10 6.54
N ASN A 14 -9.33 10.72 6.39
CA ASN A 14 -9.85 10.23 5.11
C ASN A 14 -9.84 11.31 4.03
N LYS A 15 -10.23 12.54 4.39
CA LYS A 15 -10.16 13.68 3.47
C LYS A 15 -8.72 13.95 3.03
N ASN A 16 -7.77 13.85 3.96
CA ASN A 16 -6.35 13.99 3.66
C ASN A 16 -5.83 12.84 2.79
N ASN A 17 -6.23 11.59 3.05
CA ASN A 17 -5.90 10.44 2.24
C ASN A 17 -6.45 10.57 0.81
N MET A 18 -7.67 11.08 0.64
CA MET A 18 -8.24 11.38 -0.68
C MET A 18 -7.47 12.49 -1.39
N LEU A 19 -7.09 13.56 -0.68
CA LEU A 19 -6.28 14.64 -1.24
C LEU A 19 -4.92 14.11 -1.71
N ILE A 20 -4.24 13.34 -0.86
CA ILE A 20 -2.96 12.71 -1.17
C ILE A 20 -3.11 11.75 -2.35
N SER A 21 -4.13 10.89 -2.34
CA SER A 21 -4.46 10.00 -3.46
C SER A 21 -4.63 10.79 -4.75
N SER A 22 -5.39 11.89 -4.75
CA SER A 22 -5.59 12.74 -5.92
C SER A 22 -4.28 13.37 -6.43
N MET A 23 -3.41 13.79 -5.51
CA MET A 23 -2.10 14.35 -5.85
C MET A 23 -1.15 13.30 -6.42
N ILE A 24 -1.18 12.07 -5.88
CA ILE A 24 -0.26 11.00 -6.29
C ILE A 24 -0.77 10.26 -7.54
N ASN A 25 -2.08 10.04 -7.67
CA ASN A 25 -2.71 9.47 -8.87
C ASN A 25 -2.39 10.29 -10.12
N LYS A 26 -2.18 11.61 -10.00
CA LYS A 26 -1.71 12.47 -11.10
C LYS A 26 -0.39 11.98 -11.70
N PHE A 27 0.45 11.32 -10.89
CA PHE A 27 1.71 10.73 -11.33
C PHE A 27 1.60 9.24 -11.66
N LYS A 28 0.41 8.63 -11.53
CA LYS A 28 0.15 7.18 -11.69
C LYS A 28 1.10 6.30 -10.86
N THR A 29 1.59 6.83 -9.73
CA THR A 29 2.60 6.15 -8.92
C THR A 29 2.02 5.46 -7.71
N VAL A 30 0.91 5.93 -7.13
CA VAL A 30 0.17 5.26 -6.05
C VAL A 30 -1.25 5.04 -6.52
N GLU A 31 -1.79 3.88 -6.25
CA GLU A 31 -3.22 3.57 -6.39
C GLU A 31 -3.72 3.06 -5.04
N LEU A 32 -4.82 3.65 -4.57
CA LEU A 32 -5.53 3.25 -3.36
C LEU A 32 -6.88 2.69 -3.76
N ALA A 33 -7.22 1.52 -3.24
CA ALA A 33 -8.51 0.89 -3.48
C ALA A 33 -9.10 0.42 -2.16
N ASN A 34 -10.36 0.80 -1.92
CA ASN A 34 -11.15 0.35 -0.78
C ASN A 34 -12.34 -0.45 -1.29
N ALA A 35 -12.63 -1.58 -0.66
CA ALA A 35 -13.84 -2.33 -0.94
C ALA A 35 -14.41 -2.97 0.32
N VAL A 36 -15.74 -3.02 0.35
CA VAL A 36 -16.52 -3.78 1.30
C VAL A 36 -17.15 -4.93 0.55
N PHE A 37 -16.77 -6.14 0.91
CA PHE A 37 -17.30 -7.35 0.36
C PHE A 37 -18.34 -7.92 1.30
N THR A 38 -19.50 -8.29 0.77
CA THR A 38 -20.64 -8.68 1.60
C THR A 38 -21.48 -9.76 0.91
N ARG A 39 -22.10 -10.63 1.71
CA ARG A 39 -23.07 -11.63 1.22
C ARG A 39 -24.48 -11.05 1.13
N GLU A 40 -24.78 -10.09 1.99
CA GLU A 40 -26.09 -9.44 2.07
C GLU A 40 -25.99 -7.97 1.67
N THR A 41 -27.09 -7.41 1.19
CA THR A 41 -27.15 -5.99 0.85
C THR A 41 -27.05 -5.14 2.12
N PRO A 42 -25.99 -4.32 2.27
CA PRO A 42 -25.86 -3.47 3.44
C PRO A 42 -26.97 -2.43 3.51
N ILE A 43 -27.34 -2.02 4.71
CA ILE A 43 -28.34 -0.96 4.92
C ILE A 43 -27.90 0.35 4.24
N LEU A 44 -28.89 1.17 3.86
CA LEU A 44 -28.65 2.40 3.09
C LEU A 44 -27.71 3.38 3.81
N SER A 45 -27.85 3.53 5.12
CA SER A 45 -26.99 4.43 5.92
C SER A 45 -25.52 4.00 5.87
N PHE A 46 -25.25 2.70 5.97
CA PHE A 46 -23.91 2.16 5.82
C PHE A 46 -23.37 2.37 4.41
N THR A 47 -24.19 2.09 3.39
CA THR A 47 -23.81 2.30 1.98
C THR A 47 -23.50 3.77 1.68
N GLN A 48 -24.22 4.71 2.29
CA GLN A 48 -23.93 6.15 2.18
C GLN A 48 -22.63 6.53 2.91
N MET A 49 -22.42 5.98 4.11
CA MET A 49 -21.21 6.22 4.90
C MET A 49 -19.95 5.77 4.15
N ILE A 50 -19.93 4.56 3.57
CA ILE A 50 -18.69 4.05 2.96
C ILE A 50 -18.28 4.77 1.66
N LYS A 51 -19.20 5.51 1.02
CA LYS A 51 -18.89 6.32 -0.17
C LYS A 51 -17.86 7.40 0.12
N GLN A 52 -17.77 7.89 1.36
CA GLN A 52 -16.77 8.88 1.75
C GLN A 52 -15.33 8.30 1.75
N TYR A 53 -15.20 6.98 1.71
CA TYR A 53 -13.91 6.28 1.60
C TYR A 53 -13.60 5.85 0.17
N GLU A 54 -14.42 6.28 -0.81
CA GLU A 54 -14.37 5.78 -2.19
C GLU A 54 -14.46 4.24 -2.26
N ALA A 55 -15.09 3.63 -1.25
CA ALA A 55 -15.17 2.19 -1.14
C ALA A 55 -16.27 1.62 -2.06
N LYS A 56 -15.91 0.60 -2.84
CA LYS A 56 -16.87 -0.19 -3.63
C LYS A 56 -17.57 -1.21 -2.72
N ILE A 57 -18.84 -1.52 -2.98
CA ILE A 57 -19.48 -2.73 -2.46
C ILE A 57 -19.40 -3.80 -3.54
N ASP A 58 -18.97 -5.01 -3.17
CA ASP A 58 -18.92 -6.14 -4.08
C ASP A 58 -19.25 -7.48 -3.39
N ASN A 59 -19.36 -8.55 -4.17
CA ASN A 59 -19.57 -9.91 -3.66
C ASN A 59 -18.29 -10.49 -3.06
N ALA A 60 -18.38 -11.14 -1.91
CA ALA A 60 -17.30 -11.91 -1.26
C ALA A 60 -16.50 -12.82 -2.22
N GLU A 61 -17.13 -13.38 -3.25
CA GLU A 61 -16.48 -14.26 -4.22
C GLU A 61 -15.47 -13.54 -5.13
N SER A 62 -15.56 -12.21 -5.31
CA SER A 62 -14.68 -11.44 -6.21
C SER A 62 -13.45 -10.84 -5.50
N ILE A 63 -13.24 -11.12 -4.21
CA ILE A 63 -12.17 -10.50 -3.40
C ILE A 63 -10.80 -10.60 -4.07
N ASN A 64 -10.38 -11.81 -4.46
CA ASN A 64 -9.03 -12.03 -4.98
C ASN A 64 -8.86 -11.42 -6.38
N GLU A 65 -9.89 -11.47 -7.22
CA GLU A 65 -9.88 -10.83 -8.54
C GLU A 65 -9.76 -9.30 -8.39
N TRP A 66 -10.59 -8.69 -7.54
CA TRP A 66 -10.54 -7.26 -7.27
C TRP A 66 -9.19 -6.83 -6.68
N CYS A 67 -8.61 -7.60 -5.75
CA CYS A 67 -7.28 -7.32 -5.19
C CYS A 67 -6.17 -7.43 -6.26
N SER A 68 -6.24 -8.44 -7.11
CA SER A 68 -5.31 -8.62 -8.23
C SER A 68 -5.34 -7.41 -9.15
N ASP A 69 -6.53 -7.00 -9.58
CA ASP A 69 -6.71 -5.87 -10.48
C ASP A 69 -6.24 -4.55 -9.86
N ALA A 70 -6.62 -4.29 -8.61
CA ALA A 70 -6.21 -3.10 -7.86
C ALA A 70 -4.69 -3.04 -7.60
N THR A 71 -3.97 -4.15 -7.76
CA THR A 71 -2.52 -4.23 -7.47
C THR A 71 -1.68 -4.60 -8.68
N HIS A 72 -2.22 -4.49 -9.90
CA HIS A 72 -1.52 -4.88 -11.13
C HIS A 72 -0.95 -6.31 -11.05
N SER A 73 -1.77 -7.21 -10.52
CA SER A 73 -1.48 -8.62 -10.26
C SER A 73 -0.29 -8.88 -9.34
N LYS A 74 0.13 -7.90 -8.52
CA LYS A 74 1.18 -8.11 -7.51
C LYS A 74 0.68 -8.79 -6.25
N ILE A 75 -0.61 -8.65 -5.95
CA ILE A 75 -1.29 -9.36 -4.87
C ILE A 75 -2.49 -10.09 -5.49
N SER A 76 -2.26 -11.32 -5.94
CA SER A 76 -3.27 -12.12 -6.63
C SER A 76 -4.15 -12.95 -5.70
N ASN A 77 -3.73 -13.15 -4.44
CA ASN A 77 -4.48 -13.92 -3.47
C ASN A 77 -4.33 -13.27 -2.09
N VAL A 78 -5.46 -12.83 -1.53
CA VAL A 78 -5.54 -12.17 -0.22
C VAL A 78 -6.28 -13.06 0.78
N ILE A 79 -7.22 -13.88 0.30
CA ILE A 79 -8.02 -14.77 1.15
C ILE A 79 -8.22 -16.12 0.48
N ASP A 80 -7.88 -17.19 1.22
CA ASP A 80 -8.02 -18.57 0.73
C ASP A 80 -9.41 -19.15 0.97
N PHE A 81 -10.07 -18.73 2.05
CA PHE A 81 -11.36 -19.25 2.48
C PHE A 81 -12.18 -18.16 3.17
N ILE A 82 -13.48 -18.13 2.86
CA ILE A 82 -14.45 -17.24 3.49
C ILE A 82 -15.47 -18.12 4.20
N SER A 83 -15.60 -17.95 5.51
CA SER A 83 -16.57 -18.71 6.31
C SER A 83 -18.00 -18.41 5.81
N PRO A 84 -18.93 -19.37 5.88
CA PRO A 84 -20.35 -19.09 5.68
C PRO A 84 -20.88 -18.04 6.67
N ASP A 85 -20.29 -17.96 7.86
CA ASP A 85 -20.66 -16.99 8.91
C ASP A 85 -20.05 -15.59 8.67
N ASP A 86 -19.11 -15.44 7.73
CA ASP A 86 -18.54 -14.15 7.38
C ASP A 86 -19.54 -13.36 6.52
N VAL A 87 -20.21 -12.41 7.17
CA VAL A 87 -21.25 -11.57 6.53
C VAL A 87 -20.62 -10.43 5.72
N MET A 88 -19.52 -9.86 6.20
CA MET A 88 -18.89 -8.67 5.61
C MET A 88 -17.38 -8.65 5.85
N ILE A 89 -16.61 -8.28 4.83
CA ILE A 89 -15.15 -8.17 4.84
C ILE A 89 -14.75 -6.79 4.29
N LEU A 90 -13.91 -6.07 5.01
CA LEU A 90 -13.36 -4.79 4.57
C LEU A 90 -11.92 -5.00 4.09
N ILE A 91 -11.63 -4.59 2.86
CA ILE A 91 -10.31 -4.73 2.26
C ILE A 91 -9.82 -3.37 1.75
N ASN A 92 -8.58 -3.08 2.09
CA ASN A 92 -7.81 -1.97 1.54
C ASN A 92 -6.61 -2.55 0.76
N ALA A 93 -6.44 -2.10 -0.47
CA ALA A 93 -5.28 -2.41 -1.30
C ALA A 93 -4.54 -1.13 -1.65
N ILE A 94 -3.22 -1.15 -1.46
CA ILE A 94 -2.33 -0.03 -1.76
C ILE A 94 -1.25 -0.53 -2.71
N TYR A 95 -1.22 0.04 -3.91
CA TYR A 95 -0.19 -0.24 -4.89
C TYR A 95 0.69 1.00 -5.07
N PHE A 96 2.01 0.82 -5.06
CA PHE A 96 2.97 1.87 -5.34
C PHE A 96 4.01 1.42 -6.37
N LYS A 97 4.19 2.24 -7.40
CA LYS A 97 5.25 2.14 -8.40
C LYS A 97 5.76 3.53 -8.77
N GLY A 98 6.76 4.00 -8.03
CA GLY A 98 7.51 5.21 -8.35
C GLY A 98 8.68 4.95 -9.29
N SER A 99 9.02 5.95 -10.10
CA SER A 99 10.34 6.03 -10.75
C SER A 99 11.23 6.96 -9.93
N TRP A 100 12.50 6.59 -9.75
CA TRP A 100 13.49 7.49 -9.15
C TRP A 100 13.63 8.75 -10.00
N LEU A 101 13.71 9.93 -9.36
CA LEU A 101 14.01 11.17 -10.07
C LEU A 101 15.39 11.10 -10.74
N LYS A 102 16.35 10.49 -10.04
CA LYS A 102 17.67 10.15 -10.56
C LYS A 102 17.83 8.64 -10.60
N THR A 103 17.87 8.08 -11.81
CA THR A 103 17.88 6.62 -12.00
C THR A 103 19.28 6.04 -11.85
N PHE A 104 19.34 4.79 -11.37
CA PHE A 104 20.59 4.04 -11.30
C PHE A 104 20.98 3.51 -12.68
N ASN A 105 22.26 3.64 -13.03
CA ASN A 105 22.79 2.98 -14.22
C ASN A 105 22.98 1.49 -13.92
N LYS A 106 22.31 0.62 -14.69
CA LYS A 106 22.36 -0.84 -14.52
C LYS A 106 23.77 -1.40 -14.68
N GLU A 107 24.62 -0.78 -15.51
CA GLU A 107 26.01 -1.21 -15.72
C GLU A 107 26.89 -1.09 -14.47
N TYR A 108 26.49 -0.27 -13.49
CA TYR A 108 27.19 -0.14 -12.20
C TYR A 108 26.61 -1.04 -11.11
N THR A 109 25.62 -1.87 -11.43
CA THR A 109 25.06 -2.84 -10.50
C THR A 109 26.04 -4.00 -10.36
N GLU A 110 26.44 -4.32 -9.13
CA GLU A 110 27.43 -5.35 -8.86
C GLU A 110 26.94 -6.31 -7.77
N LYS A 111 27.42 -7.55 -7.82
CA LYS A 111 27.18 -8.53 -6.77
C LYS A 111 27.87 -8.11 -5.47
N GLY A 112 27.15 -8.17 -4.36
CA GLY A 112 27.69 -7.90 -3.02
C GLY A 112 27.03 -8.78 -1.97
N ILE A 113 27.58 -8.76 -0.76
CA ILE A 113 27.05 -9.55 0.37
C ILE A 113 26.06 -8.69 1.17
N PHE A 114 24.80 -9.12 1.21
CA PHE A 114 23.78 -8.60 2.12
C PHE A 114 23.60 -9.55 3.30
N MET A 115 23.66 -9.01 4.51
CA MET A 115 23.38 -9.75 5.74
C MET A 115 21.92 -9.55 6.13
N ASN A 116 21.13 -10.62 6.13
CA ASN A 116 19.72 -10.53 6.53
C ASN A 116 19.57 -10.47 8.06
N TYR A 117 18.32 -10.36 8.52
CA TYR A 117 17.99 -10.33 9.95
C TYR A 117 18.54 -11.52 10.74
N TYR A 118 18.53 -12.72 10.14
CA TYR A 118 19.06 -13.95 10.73
C TYR A 118 20.59 -14.07 10.64
N LYS A 119 21.29 -13.00 10.24
CA LYS A 119 22.75 -12.94 10.05
C LYS A 119 23.28 -13.86 8.93
N ASN A 120 22.41 -14.33 8.04
CA ASN A 120 22.84 -15.09 6.87
C ASN A 120 23.37 -14.15 5.78
N LYS A 121 24.50 -14.53 5.18
CA LYS A 121 25.12 -13.83 4.06
C LYS A 121 24.49 -14.27 2.76
N ASN A 122 23.85 -13.34 2.05
CA ASN A 122 23.25 -13.57 0.75
C ASN A 122 23.96 -12.73 -0.30
N ILE A 123 24.21 -13.29 -1.48
CA ILE A 123 24.75 -12.53 -2.60
C ILE A 123 23.58 -11.88 -3.32
N VAL A 124 23.59 -10.54 -3.42
CA VAL A 124 22.54 -9.75 -4.07
C VAL A 124 23.14 -8.72 -5.03
N ASP A 125 22.31 -8.18 -5.92
CA ASP A 125 22.67 -7.09 -6.81
C ASP A 125 22.56 -5.74 -6.07
N PHE A 126 23.70 -5.12 -5.76
CA PHE A 126 23.73 -3.78 -5.19
C PHE A 126 23.78 -2.74 -6.32
N MET A 127 22.75 -1.91 -6.40
CA MET A 127 22.75 -0.74 -7.29
C MET A 127 23.72 0.31 -6.76
N LYS A 128 24.44 1.01 -7.66
CA LYS A 128 25.42 2.03 -7.30
C LYS A 128 25.19 3.33 -8.07
N MET A 129 25.43 4.45 -7.38
CA MET A 129 25.35 5.80 -7.90
C MET A 129 26.32 6.68 -7.10
N LYS A 130 26.88 7.71 -7.73
CA LYS A 130 27.60 8.78 -7.05
C LYS A 130 26.92 10.10 -7.39
N ASP A 131 26.29 10.73 -6.39
CA ASP A 131 25.56 11.98 -6.56
C ASP A 131 25.49 12.77 -5.23
N LYS A 132 25.08 14.03 -5.31
CA LYS A 132 24.65 14.83 -4.16
C LYS A 132 23.21 14.44 -3.80
N ILE A 133 23.02 13.94 -2.59
CA ILE A 133 21.74 13.53 -2.02
C ILE A 133 21.54 14.18 -0.66
N ASP A 134 20.29 14.38 -0.25
CA ASP A 134 20.01 14.85 1.11
C ASP A 134 20.37 13.72 2.08
N TYR A 135 21.12 14.07 3.12
CA TYR A 135 21.71 13.13 4.05
C TYR A 135 21.59 13.64 5.48
N PHE A 136 21.27 12.74 6.40
CA PHE A 136 21.23 12.99 7.82
C PHE A 136 21.80 11.78 8.57
N GLU A 137 22.52 12.02 9.66
CA GLU A 137 23.05 10.95 10.52
C GLU A 137 22.87 11.29 11.99
N ASP A 138 22.65 10.25 12.80
CA ASP A 138 22.78 10.30 14.26
C ASP A 138 23.73 9.19 14.74
N GLU A 139 23.86 9.00 16.06
CA GLU A 139 24.77 8.00 16.65
C GLU A 139 24.49 6.54 16.23
N LYS A 140 23.29 6.24 15.73
CA LYS A 140 22.82 4.87 15.44
C LYS A 140 22.48 4.64 13.98
N ILE A 141 22.06 5.66 13.25
CA ILE A 141 21.49 5.51 11.91
C ILE A 141 21.92 6.60 10.94
N HIS A 142 21.97 6.20 9.68
CA HIS A 142 22.23 7.06 8.53
C HIS A 142 20.98 7.07 7.65
N PHE A 143 20.48 8.25 7.31
CA PHE A 143 19.36 8.45 6.41
C PHE A 143 19.82 9.13 5.13
N PHE A 144 19.28 8.66 4.02
CA PHE A 144 19.49 9.26 2.71
C PHE A 144 18.14 9.39 2.01
N LYS A 145 17.93 10.51 1.32
CA LYS A 145 16.77 10.74 0.45
C LYS A 145 17.27 10.80 -0.99
N VAL A 146 16.81 9.84 -1.79
CA VAL A 146 17.20 9.62 -3.20
C VAL A 146 16.11 10.11 -4.14
#